data_AF-A0A1Y1N2C9-F1
#
_entry.id   AF-A0A1Y1N2C9-F1
#
_cell.length_a   1.000
_cell.length_b   1.000
_cell.length_c   1.000
_cell.angle_alpha   90.00
_cell.angle_beta   90.00
_cell.angle_gamma   90.00
#
_symmetry.space_group_name_H-M   'P 1'
#
loop_
_entity.id
_entity.type
_entity.pdbx_description
1 polymer ?
#
loop_
_entity_poly.entity_id
_entity_poly.type
_entity_poly.pdbx_seq_one_letter_code
_entity_poly.pdbx_strand_id
1 'polypeptide(L)'
;MNGKLMICLFLACIFQVRSGVVPQVNIDADEAEACMKGTDTSSMVDENAHVIYPSEVTTKYFECALQAGHYFTKDGEFDSEYILGKLASNFSALVGEDVDGKKARQMANELYAPCNVPKGENNVEKLVNFNNCVVIELQKKATA
;
A
#
# COMPACT_ATOMS: atom_id res chain seq x y z
N MET A 1 -4.26 -31.53 -39.26
CA MET A 1 -4.74 -31.25 -37.89
C MET A 1 -3.52 -31.40 -36.98
N ASN A 2 -2.96 -30.34 -36.40
CA ASN A 2 -3.37 -29.87 -35.08
C ASN A 2 -2.82 -28.44 -34.80
N GLY A 3 -3.30 -27.45 -35.55
CA GLY A 3 -3.04 -26.02 -35.25
C GLY A 3 -3.82 -25.47 -34.04
N LYS A 4 -4.68 -26.30 -33.43
CA LYS A 4 -5.49 -25.92 -32.25
C LYS A 4 -4.78 -26.18 -30.91
N LEU A 5 -3.69 -26.96 -30.89
CA LEU A 5 -3.03 -27.33 -29.63
C LEU A 5 -2.05 -26.25 -29.12
N MET A 6 -1.47 -25.43 -30.01
CA MET A 6 -0.54 -24.37 -29.60
C MET A 6 -1.23 -23.13 -29.02
N ILE A 7 -2.47 -22.83 -29.43
CA ILE A 7 -3.18 -21.61 -28.99
C ILE A 7 -3.60 -21.72 -27.51
N CYS A 8 -3.88 -22.93 -27.01
CA CYS A 8 -4.22 -23.13 -25.59
C CYS A 8 -3.03 -22.93 -24.64
N LEU A 9 -1.79 -23.17 -25.09
CA LEU A 9 -0.60 -22.98 -24.27
C LEU A 9 -0.28 -21.49 -24.04
N PHE A 10 -0.56 -20.63 -25.02
CA PHE A 10 -0.37 -19.19 -24.85
C PHE A 10 -1.44 -18.54 -23.95
N LEU A 11 -2.68 -19.04 -23.98
CA LEU A 11 -3.75 -18.51 -23.12
C LEU A 11 -3.59 -18.95 -21.65
N ALA A 12 -3.00 -20.12 -21.38
CA ALA A 12 -2.73 -20.56 -20.00
C ALA A 12 -1.63 -19.71 -19.31
N CYS A 13 -0.66 -19.18 -20.06
CA CYS A 13 0.42 -18.36 -19.50
C CYS A 13 -0.05 -16.96 -19.09
N ILE A 14 -1.12 -16.42 -19.68
CA ILE A 14 -1.64 -15.08 -19.33
C ILE A 14 -2.40 -15.10 -18.00
N PHE A 15 -2.99 -16.24 -17.62
CA PHE A 15 -3.71 -16.37 -16.34
C PHE A 15 -2.82 -16.78 -15.16
N GLN A 16 -1.63 -17.36 -15.40
CA GLN A 16 -0.72 -17.75 -14.31
C GLN A 16 0.13 -16.61 -13.74
N VAL A 17 0.03 -15.39 -14.27
CA VAL A 17 0.76 -14.21 -13.71
C VAL A 17 -0.08 -13.40 -12.72
N ARG A 18 -1.35 -13.73 -12.51
CA ARG A 18 -2.24 -13.00 -11.57
C ARG A 18 -2.43 -13.64 -10.21
N SER A 19 -1.73 -14.74 -9.91
CA SER A 19 -1.73 -15.32 -8.57
C SER A 19 -0.60 -14.70 -7.74
N GLY A 20 -0.96 -13.69 -6.94
CA GLY A 20 -0.37 -13.52 -5.61
C GLY A 20 1.02 -12.89 -5.54
N VAL A 21 1.29 -11.84 -6.31
CA VAL A 21 2.26 -10.85 -5.81
C VAL A 21 1.50 -9.97 -4.85
N VAL A 22 1.44 -10.37 -3.57
CA VAL A 22 1.26 -9.40 -2.50
C VAL A 22 2.47 -8.47 -2.67
N PRO A 23 2.27 -7.20 -3.04
CA PRO A 23 3.40 -6.31 -3.17
C PRO A 23 4.02 -6.21 -1.79
N GLN A 24 5.24 -6.74 -1.64
CA GLN A 24 6.10 -6.36 -0.52
C GLN A 24 6.32 -4.87 -0.72
N VAL A 25 5.54 -4.08 0.02
CA VAL A 25 5.60 -2.63 -0.02
C VAL A 25 6.99 -2.28 0.48
N ASN A 26 7.90 -1.96 -0.44
CA ASN A 26 9.21 -1.40 -0.15
C ASN A 26 9.03 0.04 0.35
N ILE A 27 8.41 0.19 1.52
CA ILE A 27 8.67 1.31 2.42
C ILE A 27 10.15 1.20 2.77
N ASP A 28 10.91 2.31 2.74
CA ASP A 28 12.36 2.37 3.05
C ASP A 28 12.83 1.14 3.81
N ALA A 29 13.50 0.25 3.10
CA ALA A 29 13.63 -1.15 3.48
C ALA A 29 14.08 -1.31 4.93
N ASP A 30 14.94 -0.40 5.43
CA ASP A 30 15.45 -0.42 6.79
C ASP A 30 14.39 -0.14 7.89
N GLU A 31 13.45 0.79 7.66
CA GLU A 31 12.42 1.17 8.64
C GLU A 31 11.28 0.15 8.68
N ALA A 32 10.85 -0.30 7.49
CA ALA A 32 9.78 -1.28 7.38
C ALA A 32 10.27 -2.69 7.71
N GLU A 33 11.51 -3.06 7.32
CA GLU A 33 12.12 -4.31 7.78
C GLU A 33 12.24 -4.32 9.31
N ALA A 34 12.63 -3.20 9.94
CA ALA A 34 12.68 -3.12 11.41
C ALA A 34 11.29 -3.33 12.05
N CYS A 35 10.23 -2.76 11.48
CA CYS A 35 8.87 -2.93 11.99
C CYS A 35 8.22 -4.28 11.63
N MET A 36 8.67 -4.93 10.56
CA MET A 36 8.14 -6.22 10.09
C MET A 36 8.96 -7.43 10.54
N LYS A 37 10.17 -7.24 11.07
CA LYS A 37 11.08 -8.33 11.41
C LYS A 37 10.45 -9.30 12.41
N GLY A 38 10.24 -10.54 11.97
CA GLY A 38 9.66 -11.60 12.79
C GLY A 38 8.14 -11.52 12.98
N THR A 39 7.46 -10.63 12.24
CA THR A 39 6.00 -10.48 12.27
C THR A 39 5.43 -10.97 10.94
N ASP A 40 4.47 -11.90 11.01
CA ASP A 40 3.73 -12.33 9.83
C ASP A 40 2.73 -11.23 9.43
N THR A 41 3.11 -10.43 8.43
CA THR A 41 2.28 -9.33 7.94
C THR A 41 1.18 -9.79 6.99
N SER A 42 1.12 -11.08 6.64
CA SER A 42 0.08 -11.60 5.74
C SER A 42 -1.31 -11.55 6.37
N SER A 43 -1.41 -11.56 7.70
CA SER A 43 -2.68 -11.43 8.42
C SER A 43 -3.10 -9.98 8.67
N MET A 44 -2.31 -8.99 8.24
CA MET A 44 -2.62 -7.58 8.48
C MET A 44 -3.63 -7.03 7.49
N VAL A 45 -3.85 -7.70 6.36
CA VAL A 45 -4.72 -7.24 5.28
C VAL A 45 -5.80 -8.25 4.94
N ASP A 46 -6.98 -7.78 4.52
CA ASP A 46 -8.08 -8.61 4.01
C ASP A 46 -7.85 -8.98 2.52
N GLU A 47 -8.79 -9.72 1.92
CA GLU A 47 -8.69 -10.09 0.50
C GLU A 47 -8.69 -8.90 -0.48
N ASN A 48 -9.11 -7.72 -0.03
CA ASN A 48 -9.15 -6.48 -0.79
C ASN A 48 -7.95 -5.58 -0.51
N ALA A 49 -6.93 -6.10 0.19
CA ALA A 49 -5.75 -5.38 0.66
C ALA A 49 -6.05 -4.24 1.66
N HIS A 50 -7.24 -4.23 2.29
CA HIS A 50 -7.50 -3.32 3.40
C HIS A 50 -6.83 -3.84 4.66
N VAL A 51 -6.18 -2.94 5.39
CA VAL A 51 -5.64 -3.21 6.71
C VAL A 51 -6.77 -3.57 7.68
N ILE A 52 -6.64 -4.73 8.32
CA ILE A 52 -7.53 -5.24 9.36
C ILE A 52 -7.17 -4.59 10.69
N TYR A 53 -8.11 -3.84 11.26
CA TYR A 53 -7.98 -3.20 12.57
C TYR A 53 -9.32 -3.23 13.33
N PRO A 54 -9.31 -3.46 14.65
CA PRO A 54 -8.12 -3.72 15.50
C PRO A 54 -7.58 -5.15 15.37
N SER A 55 -6.26 -5.29 15.37
CA SER A 55 -5.55 -6.57 15.53
C SER A 55 -4.20 -6.34 16.22
N GLU A 56 -3.68 -7.34 16.96
CA GLU A 56 -2.39 -7.21 17.67
C GLU A 56 -1.24 -6.94 16.68
N VAL A 57 -1.23 -7.66 15.56
CA VAL A 57 -0.20 -7.57 14.52
C VAL A 57 -0.23 -6.19 13.88
N THR A 58 -1.40 -5.74 13.44
CA THR A 58 -1.60 -4.41 12.85
C THR A 58 -1.20 -3.31 13.82
N THR A 59 -1.63 -3.42 15.08
CA THR A 59 -1.34 -2.40 16.11
C THR A 59 0.17 -2.25 16.30
N LYS A 60 0.89 -3.35 16.51
CA LYS A 60 2.36 -3.33 16.69
C LYS A 60 3.08 -2.74 15.49
N TYR A 61 2.68 -3.12 14.28
CA TYR A 61 3.29 -2.59 13.06
C TYR A 61 3.11 -1.07 12.95
N PHE A 62 1.88 -0.58 13.12
CA PHE A 62 1.59 0.85 12.98
C PHE A 62 2.17 1.67 14.14
N GLU A 63 2.23 1.13 15.37
CA GLU A 63 2.95 1.78 16.47
C GLU A 63 4.44 1.95 16.16
N CYS A 64 5.08 0.92 15.60
CA CYS A 64 6.47 1.00 15.17
C CYS A 64 6.65 2.04 14.05
N ALA A 65 5.78 2.02 13.03
CA ALA A 65 5.82 2.99 11.94
C ALA A 65 5.70 4.44 12.48
N LEU A 66 4.81 4.67 13.44
CA LEU A 66 4.62 5.98 14.07
C LEU A 66 5.83 6.45 14.89
N GLN A 67 6.65 5.53 15.39
CA GLN A 67 7.90 5.87 16.09
C GLN A 67 9.02 6.19 15.10
N ALA A 68 9.05 5.51 13.95
CA ALA A 68 10.07 5.71 12.92
C ALA A 68 9.82 6.96 12.06
N GLY A 69 8.56 7.33 11.86
CA GLY A 69 8.17 8.37 10.91
C GLY A 69 7.49 9.60 11.51
N HIS A 70 7.50 10.68 10.73
CA HIS A 70 6.82 11.93 11.07
C HIS A 70 5.46 12.01 10.35
N TYR A 71 4.56 11.06 10.59
CA TYR A 71 3.25 11.01 9.90
C TYR A 71 2.29 12.12 10.34
N PHE A 72 2.52 12.71 11.51
CA PHE A 72 1.65 13.73 12.08
C PHE A 72 2.46 14.97 12.48
N THR A 73 1.86 16.12 12.25
CA THR A 73 2.32 17.40 12.81
C THR A 73 2.02 17.46 14.31
N LYS A 74 2.55 18.49 14.99
CA LYS A 74 2.28 18.73 16.43
C LYS A 74 0.80 19.00 16.72
N ASP A 75 0.05 19.46 15.73
CA ASP A 75 -1.39 19.74 15.86
C ASP A 75 -2.25 18.49 15.62
N GLY A 76 -1.62 17.33 15.32
CA GLY A 76 -2.32 16.06 15.10
C GLY A 76 -2.87 15.89 13.68
N GLU A 77 -2.59 16.83 12.79
CA GLU A 77 -2.85 16.74 11.34
C GLU A 77 -1.80 15.89 10.65
N PHE A 78 -2.10 15.34 9.48
CA PHE A 78 -1.12 14.63 8.67
C PHE A 78 0.02 15.55 8.22
N ASP A 79 1.27 15.07 8.34
CA ASP A 79 2.40 15.68 7.67
C ASP A 79 2.35 15.32 6.18
N SER A 80 1.76 16.22 5.39
CA SER A 80 1.56 15.98 3.96
C SER A 80 2.86 15.81 3.19
N GLU A 81 3.95 16.47 3.59
CA GLU A 81 5.22 16.39 2.88
C GLU A 81 5.82 14.99 3.07
N TYR A 82 5.84 14.53 4.33
CA TYR A 82 6.32 13.20 4.67
C TYR A 82 5.48 12.10 4.01
N ILE A 83 4.15 12.19 4.11
CA ILE A 83 3.23 11.19 3.55
C ILE A 83 3.31 11.14 2.02
N LEU A 84 3.30 12.28 1.33
CA LEU A 84 3.43 12.33 -0.12
C LEU A 84 4.78 11.79 -0.58
N GLY A 85 5.84 12.06 0.19
CA GLY A 85 7.17 11.50 -0.04
C GLY A 85 7.14 9.96 -0.01
N LYS A 86 6.59 9.37 1.05
CA LYS A 86 6.49 7.92 1.20
C LYS A 86 5.54 7.28 0.17
N LEU A 87 4.41 7.90 -0.14
CA LEU A 87 3.51 7.41 -1.20
C LEU A 87 4.21 7.40 -2.56
N ALA A 88 4.95 8.46 -2.90
CA ALA A 88 5.64 8.55 -4.17
C ALA A 88 6.83 7.58 -4.26
N SER A 89 7.61 7.42 -3.18
CA SER A 89 8.74 6.48 -3.16
C SER A 89 8.29 5.03 -3.28
N ASN A 90 7.15 4.69 -2.69
CA ASN A 90 6.64 3.32 -2.63
C ASN A 90 5.66 3.02 -3.77
N PHE A 91 5.40 4.00 -4.65
CA PHE A 91 4.32 3.91 -5.64
C PHE A 91 4.50 2.71 -6.56
N SER A 92 5.71 2.49 -7.08
CA SER A 92 6.01 1.33 -7.93
C SER A 92 5.78 -0.01 -7.24
N ALA A 93 6.11 -0.10 -5.94
CA ALA A 93 5.80 -1.29 -5.17
C ALA A 93 4.28 -1.47 -5.01
N LEU A 94 3.54 -0.39 -4.75
CA LEU A 94 2.08 -0.43 -4.58
C LEU A 94 1.35 -0.89 -5.85
N VAL A 95 1.81 -0.49 -7.03
CA VAL A 95 1.15 -0.80 -8.30
C VAL A 95 1.76 -1.98 -9.06
N GLY A 96 2.91 -2.50 -8.62
CA GLY A 96 3.60 -3.62 -9.26
C GLY A 96 4.22 -3.27 -10.63
N GLU A 97 4.42 -1.99 -10.92
CA GLU A 97 4.98 -1.49 -12.19
C GLU A 97 6.02 -0.39 -11.92
N ASP A 98 7.04 -0.32 -12.77
CA ASP A 98 8.01 0.78 -12.73
C ASP A 98 7.35 2.09 -13.19
N VAL A 99 7.33 3.08 -12.30
CA VAL A 99 6.71 4.38 -12.51
C VAL A 99 7.77 5.45 -12.33
N ASP A 100 7.93 6.33 -13.32
CA ASP A 100 8.88 7.43 -13.21
C ASP A 100 8.53 8.35 -12.04
N GLY A 101 9.55 8.99 -11.43
CA GLY A 101 9.35 9.77 -10.21
C GLY A 101 8.38 10.94 -10.34
N LYS A 102 8.20 11.51 -11.54
CA LYS A 102 7.24 12.60 -11.77
C LYS A 102 5.81 12.06 -11.77
N LYS A 103 5.57 10.96 -12.49
CA LYS A 103 4.28 10.27 -12.50
C LYS A 103 3.94 9.71 -11.12
N ALA A 104 4.90 9.14 -10.41
CA ALA A 104 4.70 8.65 -9.04
C ALA A 104 4.26 9.76 -8.09
N ARG A 105 4.90 10.93 -8.15
CA ARG A 105 4.48 12.11 -7.36
C ARG A 105 3.10 12.61 -7.73
N GLN A 106 2.76 12.65 -9.01
CA GLN A 106 1.42 13.05 -9.45
C GLN A 106 0.36 12.10 -8.88
N MET A 107 0.56 10.79 -9.03
CA MET A 107 -0.37 9.78 -8.54
C MET A 107 -0.48 9.79 -7.01
N ALA A 108 0.64 9.99 -6.30
CA ALA A 108 0.64 10.15 -4.85
C ALA A 108 -0.25 11.32 -4.41
N ASN A 109 -0.18 12.46 -5.10
CA ASN A 109 -1.07 13.61 -4.83
C ASN A 109 -2.54 13.27 -5.09
N GLU A 110 -2.82 12.60 -6.20
CA GLU A 110 -4.19 12.20 -6.56
C GLU A 110 -4.81 11.22 -5.55
N LEU A 111 -4.01 10.30 -4.99
CA LEU A 111 -4.45 9.37 -3.94
C LEU A 111 -4.56 10.05 -2.57
N TYR A 112 -3.64 10.98 -2.27
CA TYR A 112 -3.62 11.68 -0.99
C TYR A 112 -4.81 12.64 -0.84
N ALA A 113 -5.15 13.39 -1.90
CA ALA A 113 -6.18 14.43 -1.85
C ALA A 113 -7.53 14.00 -1.22
N PRO A 114 -8.15 12.87 -1.61
CA PRO A 114 -9.38 12.39 -0.98
C PRO A 114 -9.19 11.78 0.43
N CYS A 115 -7.96 11.46 0.80
CA CYS A 115 -7.60 10.75 2.04
C CYS A 115 -6.91 11.64 3.09
N ASN A 116 -6.72 12.92 2.81
CA ASN A 116 -5.87 13.84 3.57
C ASN A 116 -6.43 14.29 4.94
N VAL A 117 -7.62 13.83 5.32
CA VAL A 117 -8.23 14.15 6.62
C VAL A 117 -8.00 12.96 7.57
N PRO A 118 -7.28 13.13 8.69
CA PRO A 118 -7.11 12.08 9.67
C PRO A 118 -8.45 11.66 10.30
N LYS A 119 -8.74 10.36 10.33
CA LYS A 119 -9.98 9.80 10.90
C LYS A 119 -9.67 8.68 11.89
N GLY A 120 -10.11 8.78 13.13
CA GLY A 120 -9.91 7.75 14.16
C GLY A 120 -9.65 8.37 15.53
N GLU A 121 -9.78 7.55 16.57
CA GLU A 121 -9.64 7.96 17.97
C GLU A 121 -8.18 8.13 18.39
N ASN A 122 -7.26 7.43 17.73
CA ASN A 122 -5.82 7.46 18.01
C ASN A 122 -4.98 7.48 16.72
N ASN A 123 -3.66 7.72 16.84
CA ASN A 123 -2.78 7.86 15.69
C ASN A 123 -2.62 6.57 14.87
N VAL A 124 -2.71 5.40 15.50
CA VAL A 124 -2.69 4.11 14.80
C VAL A 124 -3.92 3.99 13.91
N GLU A 125 -5.10 4.19 14.48
CA GLU A 125 -6.37 4.11 13.75
C GLU A 125 -6.43 5.16 12.61
N LYS A 126 -5.95 6.39 12.85
CA LYS A 126 -5.84 7.42 11.82
C LYS A 126 -4.99 6.96 10.63
N LEU A 127 -3.84 6.35 10.90
CA LEU A 127 -2.94 5.91 9.84
C LEU A 127 -3.46 4.66 9.12
N VAL A 128 -4.14 3.75 9.83
CA VAL A 128 -4.86 2.61 9.25
C VAL A 128 -5.96 3.08 8.30
N ASN A 129 -6.82 4.00 8.76
CA ASN A 129 -7.92 4.54 7.96
C ASN A 129 -7.41 5.30 6.73
N PHE A 130 -6.27 5.98 6.85
CA PHE A 130 -5.58 6.57 5.70
C PHE A 130 -5.13 5.52 4.69
N ASN A 131 -4.44 4.45 5.13
CA ASN A 131 -3.98 3.38 4.25
C ASN A 131 -5.16 2.72 3.51
N ASN A 132 -6.25 2.42 4.23
CA ASN A 132 -7.45 1.85 3.63
C ASN A 132 -8.08 2.80 2.60
N CYS A 133 -8.12 4.10 2.88
CA CYS A 133 -8.59 5.09 1.91
C CYS A 133 -7.72 5.10 0.64
N VAL A 134 -6.39 5.08 0.77
CA VAL A 134 -5.46 5.05 -0.37
C VAL A 134 -5.68 3.81 -1.23
N VAL A 135 -5.84 2.63 -0.62
CA VAL A 135 -6.14 1.38 -1.34
C VAL A 135 -7.45 1.49 -2.13
N ILE A 136 -8.51 2.02 -1.52
CA ILE A 136 -9.80 2.22 -2.17
C ILE A 136 -9.68 3.16 -3.38
N GLU A 137 -8.99 4.28 -3.23
CA GLU A 137 -8.80 5.25 -4.32
C GLU A 137 -7.93 4.69 -5.45
N LEU A 138 -6.93 3.87 -5.12
CA LEU A 138 -6.11 3.17 -6.10
C LEU A 138 -6.94 2.17 -6.91
N GLN A 139 -7.79 1.38 -6.24
CA GLN A 139 -8.68 0.43 -6.91
C GLN A 139 -9.66 1.12 -7.86
N LYS A 140 -10.26 2.25 -7.45
CA LYS A 140 -11.14 3.05 -8.33
C LYS A 140 -10.44 3.45 -9.61
N LYS A 141 -9.17 3.89 -9.52
CA LYS A 141 -8.34 4.29 -10.66
C LYS A 141 -7.92 3.12 -11.54
N ALA A 142 -7.73 1.92 -10.98
CA ALA A 142 -7.40 0.72 -11.76
C ALA A 142 -8.60 0.18 -12.57
N THR A 143 -9.82 0.53 -12.17
CA THR A 143 -11.07 0.10 -12.84
C THR A 143 -11.67 1.14 -13.79
N ALA A 144 -11.11 2.35 -13.84
CA ALA A 144 -11.57 3.47 -14.66
C ALA A 144 -10.86 3.49 -16.02
#